data_AF-A0A447RJI9-F1
#
_entry.id   AF-A0A447RJI9-F1
#
_cell.length_a   1.000
_cell.length_b   1.000
_cell.length_c   1.000
_cell.angle_alpha   90.00
_cell.angle_beta   90.00
_cell.angle_gamma   90.00
#
_symmetry.space_group_name_H-M   'P 1'
#
loop_
_entity.id
_entity.type
_entity.pdbx_description
1 polymer ?
#
loop_
_entity_poly.entity_id
_entity_poly.type
_entity_poly.pdbx_seq_one_letter_code
_entity_poly.pdbx_strand_id
1 'polypeptide(L)'
;MEINGGLRLDNYHTKYDSATACGGSGRGAIACPPGQSTGSPVTTVDTAKSGNLVNWKAGALYRLTEQGNVYVNYAISQQPPGGSSFALAASGSGNSANRTDFKPQKAKSSELGTKWQIFDNRLLLSAALFRTDIENEVAANDDGTWSQYGKKARGGV
;
A
#
# COMPACT_ATOMS: atom_id res chain seq x y z
N MET A 1 17.78 22.98 -16.52
CA MET A 1 17.49 22.02 -15.43
C MET A 1 16.05 22.23 -15.04
N GLU A 2 15.25 21.17 -15.08
CA GLU A 2 13.83 21.19 -14.71
C GLU A 2 13.68 20.41 -13.41
N ILE A 3 12.82 20.91 -12.51
CA ILE A 3 12.53 20.25 -11.24
C ILE A 3 11.02 20.14 -11.15
N ASN A 4 10.54 18.95 -10.81
CA ASN A 4 9.13 18.66 -10.62
C ASN A 4 8.90 18.12 -9.21
N GLY A 5 8.03 18.78 -8.45
CA GLY A 5 7.63 18.34 -7.12
C GLY A 5 6.13 18.09 -7.07
N GLY A 6 5.69 17.18 -6.21
CA GLY A 6 4.29 17.01 -5.88
C GLY A 6 4.14 16.55 -4.45
N LEU A 7 3.31 17.24 -3.68
CA LEU A 7 2.92 16.83 -2.34
C LEU A 7 1.43 16.52 -2.36
N ARG A 8 1.04 15.42 -1.72
CA ARG A 8 -0.35 15.01 -1.58
C ARG A 8 -0.58 14.60 -0.13
N LEU A 9 -1.60 15.20 0.47
CA LEU A 9 -2.05 14.87 1.82
C LEU A 9 -3.45 14.28 1.70
N ASP A 10 -3.57 13.00 2.00
CA ASP A 10 -4.82 12.27 1.98
C ASP A 10 -5.28 12.05 3.42
N ASN A 11 -6.42 12.63 3.78
CA ASN A 11 -7.07 12.36 5.05
C ASN A 11 -8.14 11.30 4.82
N TYR A 12 -8.03 10.14 5.46
CA TYR A 12 -8.95 9.02 5.28
C TYR A 12 -9.73 8.73 6.56
N HIS A 13 -11.00 8.41 6.39
CA HIS A 13 -11.86 7.88 7.44
C HIS A 13 -12.58 6.66 6.88
N THR A 14 -12.13 5.47 7.28
CA THR A 14 -12.67 4.19 6.83
C THR A 14 -13.46 3.57 7.98
N LYS A 15 -14.76 3.37 7.78
CA LYS A 15 -15.60 2.56 8.65
C LYS A 15 -15.84 1.23 7.96
N TYR A 16 -15.76 0.14 8.71
CA TYR A 16 -16.06 -1.18 8.18
C TYR A 16 -16.86 -1.97 9.20
N ASP A 17 -18.04 -2.35 8.74
CA ASP A 17 -19.01 -3.14 9.45
C ASP A 17 -19.19 -4.43 8.65
N SER A 18 -18.96 -5.56 9.30
CA SER A 18 -19.19 -6.87 8.69
C SER A 18 -20.09 -7.69 9.60
N ALA A 19 -21.09 -8.32 8.99
CA ALA A 19 -21.97 -9.28 9.65
C ALA A 19 -21.93 -10.60 8.89
N THR A 20 -21.99 -11.71 9.61
CA THR A 20 -22.03 -13.05 9.03
C THR A 20 -23.21 -13.81 9.62
N ALA A 21 -23.88 -14.60 8.79
CA ALA A 21 -24.99 -15.44 9.23
C ALA A 21 -24.49 -16.49 10.24
N CYS A 22 -25.11 -16.53 11.42
CA CYS A 22 -24.72 -17.47 12.47
C CYS A 22 -25.23 -18.89 12.19
N GLY A 23 -24.54 -19.89 12.73
CA GLY A 23 -24.93 -21.31 12.66
C GLY A 23 -24.59 -22.01 11.35
N GLY A 24 -23.66 -21.47 10.55
CA GLY A 24 -23.04 -22.20 9.43
C GLY A 24 -21.91 -23.13 9.85
N SER A 25 -21.33 -23.87 8.90
CA SER A 25 -20.08 -24.63 9.10
C SER A 25 -19.05 -24.27 8.03
N GLY A 26 -17.79 -24.05 8.41
CA GLY A 26 -16.68 -23.77 7.48
C GLY A 26 -16.01 -22.42 7.72
N ARG A 27 -15.59 -21.74 6.65
CA ARG A 27 -14.81 -20.50 6.72
C ARG A 27 -15.66 -19.34 7.29
N GLY A 28 -15.30 -18.84 8.47
CA GLY A 28 -15.96 -17.69 9.09
C GLY A 28 -17.31 -18.01 9.75
N ALA A 29 -17.59 -19.28 10.04
CA ALA A 29 -18.80 -19.67 10.76
C ALA A 29 -18.77 -19.14 12.21
N ILE A 30 -19.89 -18.57 12.66
CA ILE A 30 -20.06 -18.00 14.01
C ILE A 30 -21.22 -18.70 14.70
N ALA A 31 -21.06 -19.04 15.97
CA ALA A 31 -22.13 -19.61 16.78
C ALA A 31 -23.23 -18.57 17.02
N CYS A 32 -24.50 -18.99 16.93
CA CYS A 32 -25.61 -18.08 17.20
C CYS A 32 -25.63 -17.69 18.68
N PRO A 33 -25.75 -16.39 19.01
CA PRO A 33 -25.98 -15.94 20.37
C PRO A 33 -27.25 -16.57 20.97
N PRO A 34 -27.33 -16.74 22.30
CA PRO A 34 -28.51 -17.28 22.94
C PRO A 34 -29.77 -16.49 22.55
N GLY A 35 -30.77 -17.17 21.97
CA GLY A 35 -32.04 -16.56 21.56
C GLY A 35 -32.13 -16.11 20.10
N GLN A 36 -31.11 -16.31 19.26
CA GLN A 36 -31.19 -16.07 17.82
C GLN A 36 -31.33 -17.36 17.01
N SER A 37 -32.09 -17.30 15.90
CA SER A 37 -32.22 -18.41 14.96
C SER A 37 -31.00 -18.54 14.05
N THR A 38 -30.68 -19.77 13.64
CA THR A 38 -29.69 -20.05 12.60
C THR A 38 -29.98 -19.22 11.35
N GLY A 39 -28.96 -18.55 10.82
CA GLY A 39 -29.08 -17.61 9.70
C GLY A 39 -29.18 -16.14 10.12
N SER A 40 -29.28 -15.83 11.41
CA SER A 40 -29.32 -14.43 11.89
C SER A 40 -27.99 -13.71 11.59
N PRO A 41 -28.01 -12.48 11.07
CA PRO A 41 -26.80 -11.70 10.84
C PRO A 41 -26.20 -11.26 12.18
N VAL A 42 -25.00 -11.77 12.50
CA VAL A 42 -24.24 -11.40 13.69
C VAL A 42 -23.07 -10.53 13.26
N THR A 43 -22.96 -9.34 13.86
CA THR A 43 -21.84 -8.42 13.61
C THR A 43 -20.53 -9.07 14.06
N THR A 44 -19.60 -9.22 13.13
CA THR A 44 -18.30 -9.89 13.33
C THR A 44 -17.18 -8.88 13.51
N VAL A 45 -17.33 -7.71 12.89
CA VAL A 45 -16.38 -6.61 12.98
C VAL A 45 -17.16 -5.30 12.88
N ASP A 46 -16.89 -4.40 13.82
CA ASP A 46 -17.33 -3.00 13.81
C ASP A 46 -16.10 -2.19 14.22
N THR A 47 -15.43 -1.61 13.23
CA THR A 47 -14.24 -0.81 13.48
C THR A 47 -14.16 0.39 12.54
N ALA A 48 -13.68 1.51 13.09
CA ALA A 48 -13.38 2.71 12.34
C ALA A 48 -11.89 3.04 12.45
N LYS A 49 -11.28 3.42 11.32
CA LYS A 49 -9.91 3.92 11.27
C LYS A 49 -9.86 5.27 10.57
N SER A 50 -9.31 6.26 11.26
CA SER A 50 -8.91 7.53 10.67
C SER A 50 -7.39 7.64 10.65
N GLY A 51 -6.88 8.35 9.64
CA GLY A 51 -5.46 8.66 9.55
C GLY A 51 -5.15 9.66 8.45
N ASN A 52 -3.98 10.29 8.58
CA ASN A 52 -3.41 11.15 7.55
C ASN A 52 -2.29 10.40 6.84
N LEU A 53 -2.31 10.42 5.51
CA LEU A 53 -1.25 9.88 4.67
C LEU A 53 -0.61 11.04 3.93
N VAL A 54 0.71 11.14 4.07
CA VAL A 54 1.49 12.15 3.37
C VAL A 54 2.33 11.44 2.32
N ASN A 55 1.98 11.69 1.06
CA ASN A 55 2.65 11.17 -0.11
C ASN A 55 3.36 12.33 -0.81
N TRP A 56 4.59 12.10 -1.25
CA TRP A 56 5.31 13.13 -1.98
C TRP A 56 6.18 12.53 -3.07
N LYS A 57 6.41 13.31 -4.10
CA LYS A 57 7.34 13.00 -5.19
C LYS A 57 8.18 14.21 -5.51
N ALA A 58 9.46 13.97 -5.78
CA ALA A 58 10.40 14.96 -6.23
C ALA A 58 11.22 14.36 -7.36
N GLY A 59 11.20 15.02 -8.52
CA GLY A 59 12.00 14.67 -9.66
C GLY A 59 12.79 15.86 -10.15
N ALA A 60 13.90 15.57 -10.80
CA ALA A 60 14.73 16.53 -11.48
C ALA A 60 15.12 15.95 -12.84
N LEU A 61 15.04 16.79 -13.87
CA LEU A 61 15.44 16.47 -15.22
C LEU A 61 16.55 17.44 -15.65
N TYR A 62 17.62 16.85 -16.16
CA TYR A 62 18.76 17.57 -16.70
C TYR A 62 18.94 17.20 -18.17
N ARG A 63 18.92 18.20 -19.04
CA ARG A 63 19.16 18.04 -20.47
C ARG A 63 20.68 18.10 -20.69
N LEU A 64 21.27 16.97 -21.05
CA LEU A 64 22.71 16.86 -21.32
C LEU A 64 23.06 17.40 -22.71
N THR A 65 22.24 17.08 -23.70
CA THR A 65 22.38 17.55 -25.09
C THR A 65 21.00 17.89 -25.66
N GLU A 66 20.91 18.39 -26.89
CA GLU A 66 19.62 18.57 -27.58
C GLU A 66 18.85 17.26 -27.76
N GLN A 67 19.58 16.15 -27.77
CA GLN A 67 19.08 14.80 -28.04
C GLN A 67 18.97 13.95 -26.76
N GLY A 68 19.70 14.28 -25.70
CA GLY A 68 19.86 13.46 -24.50
C GLY A 68 19.45 14.17 -23.22
N ASN A 69 18.64 13.51 -22.39
CA ASN A 69 18.32 13.94 -21.05
C ASN A 69 18.53 12.83 -20.02
N VAL A 70 18.79 13.24 -18.79
CA VAL A 70 18.81 12.39 -17.61
C VAL A 70 17.76 12.92 -16.66
N TYR A 71 17.06 12.02 -16.01
CA TYR A 71 16.09 12.36 -14.99
C TYR A 71 16.28 11.47 -13.78
N VAL A 72 16.08 12.04 -12.60
CA VAL A 72 15.99 11.33 -11.34
C VAL A 72 14.62 11.64 -10.74
N ASN A 73 13.98 10.66 -10.14
CA ASN A 73 12.70 10.80 -9.50
C ASN A 73 12.68 9.99 -8.21
N TYR A 74 12.14 10.57 -7.17
CA TYR A 74 11.99 9.94 -5.88
C TYR A 74 10.56 10.17 -5.41
N ALA A 75 9.85 9.07 -5.13
CA ALA A 75 8.47 9.11 -4.71
C ALA A 75 8.27 8.26 -3.45
N ILE A 76 7.55 8.82 -2.47
CA ILE A 76 7.06 8.11 -1.31
C ILE A 76 5.55 7.94 -1.45
N SER A 77 5.11 6.69 -1.41
CA SER A 77 3.72 6.29 -1.38
C SER A 77 3.42 5.53 -0.09
N GLN A 78 2.23 5.74 0.46
CA GLN A 78 1.75 5.09 1.69
C GLN A 78 0.41 4.43 1.40
N GLN A 79 0.29 3.16 1.76
CA GLN A 79 -0.94 2.40 1.63
C GLN A 79 -1.52 2.09 3.02
N PRO A 80 -2.68 2.66 3.38
CA PRO A 80 -3.29 2.45 4.69
C PRO A 80 -3.89 1.03 4.82
N PRO A 81 -4.00 0.49 6.04
CA PRO A 81 -4.80 -0.71 6.32
C PRO A 81 -6.25 -0.51 5.84
N GLY A 82 -6.83 -1.47 5.13
CA GLY A 82 -8.16 -1.35 4.52
C GLY A 82 -8.19 -0.62 3.16
N GLY A 83 -7.10 0.01 2.72
CA GLY A 83 -7.03 0.73 1.45
C GLY A 83 -7.06 -0.15 0.19
N SER A 84 -6.80 -1.46 0.31
CA SER A 84 -6.81 -2.40 -0.82
C SER A 84 -8.16 -3.04 -1.09
N SER A 85 -9.05 -3.11 -0.10
CA SER A 85 -10.23 -3.98 -0.15
C SER A 85 -11.42 -3.49 0.67
N PHE A 86 -11.32 -2.32 1.32
CA PHE A 86 -12.28 -1.79 2.29
C PHE A 86 -12.52 -2.67 3.53
N ALA A 87 -12.15 -3.95 3.50
CA ALA A 87 -12.19 -4.85 4.62
C ALA A 87 -11.25 -4.36 5.73
N LEU A 88 -11.77 -4.06 6.91
CA LEU A 88 -10.98 -3.90 8.14
C LEU A 88 -11.08 -5.16 8.99
N ALA A 89 -10.03 -5.45 9.74
CA ALA A 89 -10.03 -6.51 10.75
C ALA A 89 -9.92 -5.89 12.15
N ALA A 90 -10.61 -6.50 13.13
CA ALA A 90 -10.56 -6.06 14.52
C ALA A 90 -9.12 -6.07 15.05
N SER A 91 -8.77 -5.06 15.85
CA SER A 91 -7.50 -5.00 16.58
C SER A 91 -7.41 -6.13 17.61
N GLY A 92 -6.23 -6.74 17.76
CA GLY A 92 -5.96 -7.70 18.85
C GLY A 92 -5.41 -9.04 18.37
N SER A 93 -6.12 -9.78 17.52
CA SER A 93 -5.69 -11.10 17.03
C SER A 93 -6.04 -11.30 15.56
N GLY A 94 -5.13 -11.94 14.80
CA GLY A 94 -5.33 -12.24 13.38
C GLY A 94 -4.17 -11.80 12.48
N ASN A 95 -4.04 -12.47 11.34
CA ASN A 95 -3.00 -12.27 10.32
C ASN A 95 -3.33 -11.18 9.28
N SER A 96 -4.43 -10.47 9.47
CA SER A 96 -4.95 -9.55 8.47
C SER A 96 -4.16 -8.24 8.47
N ALA A 97 -3.63 -7.87 7.31
CA ALA A 97 -2.97 -6.58 7.08
C ALA A 97 -3.92 -5.37 7.20
N ASN A 98 -5.22 -5.62 7.38
CA ASN A 98 -6.25 -4.60 7.58
C ASN A 98 -6.60 -4.35 9.05
N ARG A 99 -5.78 -4.86 9.97
CA ARG A 99 -5.88 -4.55 11.40
C ARG A 99 -5.73 -3.05 11.65
N THR A 100 -6.62 -2.49 12.45
CA THR A 100 -6.63 -1.04 12.75
C THR A 100 -5.43 -0.56 13.57
N ASP A 101 -4.71 -1.47 14.23
CA ASP A 101 -3.49 -1.18 14.99
C ASP A 101 -2.20 -1.25 14.15
N PHE A 102 -2.27 -1.75 12.92
CA PHE A 102 -1.12 -1.77 12.02
C PHE A 102 -0.84 -0.42 11.36
N LYS A 103 0.44 -0.09 11.20
CA LYS A 103 0.93 1.11 10.52
C LYS A 103 0.69 0.98 9.00
N PRO A 104 0.50 2.08 8.25
CA PRO A 104 0.44 2.05 6.80
C PRO A 104 1.71 1.43 6.19
N GLN A 105 1.55 0.60 5.15
CA GLN A 105 2.68 0.15 4.35
C GLN A 105 3.28 1.34 3.63
N LYS A 106 4.60 1.53 3.75
CA LYS A 106 5.31 2.63 3.09
C LYS A 106 6.13 2.08 1.94
N ALA A 107 5.87 2.55 0.73
CA ALA A 107 6.65 2.25 -0.46
C ALA A 107 7.47 3.48 -0.84
N LYS A 108 8.80 3.32 -0.87
CA LYS A 108 9.73 4.35 -1.35
C LYS A 108 10.25 3.89 -2.70
N SER A 109 10.00 4.68 -3.74
CA SER A 109 10.45 4.39 -5.10
C SER A 109 11.46 5.45 -5.53
N SER A 110 12.64 4.99 -5.90
CA SER A 110 13.69 5.78 -6.53
C SER A 110 13.81 5.34 -7.99
N GLU A 111 13.85 6.29 -8.90
CA GLU A 111 14.02 6.06 -10.33
C GLU A 111 15.11 7.00 -10.85
N LEU A 112 16.04 6.46 -11.63
CA LEU A 112 17.06 7.22 -12.34
C LEU A 112 17.06 6.72 -13.77
N GLY A 113 16.70 7.58 -14.72
CA GLY A 113 16.69 7.21 -16.11
C GLY A 113 17.35 8.23 -17.00
N THR A 114 17.59 7.81 -18.22
CA THR A 114 18.11 8.63 -19.28
C THR A 114 17.35 8.33 -20.56
N LYS A 115 17.08 9.37 -21.33
CA LYS A 115 16.39 9.28 -22.61
C LYS A 115 17.24 9.98 -23.66
N TRP A 116 17.48 9.27 -24.76
CA TRP A 116 18.27 9.70 -25.89
C TRP A 116 17.43 9.58 -27.15
N GLN A 117 17.34 10.67 -27.89
CA GLN A 117 16.72 10.73 -29.20
C GLN A 117 17.83 10.65 -30.25
N ILE A 118 17.87 9.56 -31.00
CA ILE A 118 18.85 9.27 -32.03
C ILE A 118 18.16 9.26 -33.39
N PHE A 119 18.93 9.47 -34.48
CA PHE A 119 18.42 9.60 -35.86
C PHE A 119 17.41 10.75 -36.04
N ASP A 120 17.80 12.01 -35.82
CA ASP A 120 16.91 13.18 -36.02
C ASP A 120 15.54 13.03 -35.33
N ASN A 121 15.56 12.58 -34.07
CA ASN A 121 14.38 12.29 -33.25
C ASN A 121 13.47 11.15 -33.76
N ARG A 122 13.96 10.28 -34.65
CA ARG A 122 13.20 9.12 -35.17
C ARG A 122 13.32 7.88 -34.29
N LEU A 123 14.29 7.82 -33.38
CA LEU A 123 14.47 6.70 -32.47
C LEU A 123 14.67 7.20 -31.04
N LEU A 124 13.80 6.79 -30.11
CA LEU A 124 13.92 7.11 -28.69
C LEU A 124 14.49 5.90 -27.96
N LEU A 125 15.71 6.03 -27.45
CA LEU A 125 16.31 5.08 -26.54
C LEU A 125 16.12 5.58 -25.11
N SER A 126 15.53 4.75 -24.26
CA SER A 126 15.38 5.05 -22.83
C SER A 126 15.95 3.91 -22.01
N ALA A 127 16.72 4.24 -20.98
CA ALA A 127 17.16 3.31 -19.96
C ALA A 127 16.81 3.89 -18.60
N ALA A 128 16.24 3.10 -17.69
CA ALA A 128 15.82 3.57 -16.39
C ALA A 128 16.06 2.52 -15.31
N LEU A 129 16.86 2.88 -14.33
CA LEU A 129 17.06 2.12 -13.11
C LEU A 129 15.98 2.51 -12.12
N PHE A 130 15.21 1.55 -11.65
CA PHE A 130 14.20 1.78 -10.62
C PHE A 130 14.41 0.84 -9.44
N ARG A 131 14.12 1.35 -8.25
CA ARG A 131 14.13 0.59 -7.01
C ARG A 131 12.98 1.04 -6.12
N THR A 132 12.16 0.09 -5.73
CA THR A 132 11.04 0.27 -4.81
C THR A 132 11.27 -0.57 -3.55
N ASP A 133 11.45 0.11 -2.42
CA ASP A 133 11.54 -0.50 -1.11
C ASP A 133 10.19 -0.35 -0.38
N ILE A 134 9.57 -1.48 -0.08
CA ILE A 134 8.30 -1.59 0.65
C ILE A 134 8.62 -1.98 2.10
N GLU A 135 8.19 -1.15 3.03
CA GLU A 135 8.36 -1.30 4.48
C GLU A 135 6.99 -1.50 5.16
N ASN A 136 7.02 -2.09 6.36
CA ASN A 136 5.85 -2.41 7.21
C ASN A 136 4.94 -3.51 6.65
N GLU A 137 5.52 -4.48 5.95
CA GLU A 137 4.77 -5.66 5.52
C GLU A 137 4.49 -6.57 6.72
N VAL A 138 3.27 -7.09 6.80
CA VAL A 138 2.84 -7.99 7.87
C VAL A 138 3.47 -9.36 7.64
N ALA A 139 4.30 -9.79 8.58
CA ALA A 139 4.94 -11.10 8.60
C ALA A 139 4.60 -11.83 9.90
N ALA A 140 4.53 -13.17 9.84
CA ALA A 140 4.29 -14.02 11.00
C ALA A 140 5.60 -14.18 11.77
N ASN A 141 5.60 -13.81 13.05
CA ASN A 141 6.69 -14.13 13.97
C ASN A 141 6.62 -15.62 14.36
N ASP A 142 7.77 -16.16 14.79
CA ASP A 142 7.88 -17.54 15.28
C ASP A 142 7.04 -17.84 16.54
N ASP A 143 6.60 -16.80 17.26
CA ASP A 143 5.71 -16.91 18.43
C ASP A 143 4.22 -16.98 18.06
N GLY A 144 3.89 -17.03 16.76
CA GLY A 144 2.51 -17.04 16.26
C GLY A 144 1.83 -15.67 16.26
N THR A 145 2.52 -14.62 16.70
CA THR A 145 2.06 -13.23 16.56
C THR A 145 2.38 -12.69 15.16
N TRP A 146 1.66 -11.66 14.73
CA TRP A 146 1.88 -11.03 13.43
C TRP A 146 2.46 -9.65 13.67
N SER A 147 3.61 -9.35 13.06
CA SER A 147 4.30 -8.09 13.22
C SER A 147 4.69 -7.50 11.87
N GLN A 148 4.73 -6.17 11.79
CA GLN A 148 5.07 -5.44 10.56
C GLN A 148 6.57 -5.27 10.38
N TYR A 149 7.33 -6.36 10.46
CA TYR A 149 8.78 -6.33 10.22
C TYR A 149 9.17 -6.73 8.80
N GLY A 150 8.21 -7.17 7.98
CA GLY A 150 8.46 -7.53 6.60
C GLY A 150 8.96 -6.33 5.78
N LYS A 151 10.06 -6.56 5.06
CA LYS A 151 10.63 -5.62 4.10
C LYS A 151 10.73 -6.33 2.75
N LYS A 152 10.24 -5.69 1.69
CA LYS A 152 10.41 -6.16 0.31
C LYS A 152 11.07 -5.07 -0.51
N ALA A 153 12.21 -5.39 -1.10
CA ALA A 153 12.84 -4.56 -2.11
C ALA A 153 12.55 -5.18 -3.48
N ARG A 154 12.14 -4.36 -4.44
CA ARG A 154 12.08 -4.72 -5.86
C ARG A 154 12.87 -3.69 -6.64
N GLY A 155 13.74 -4.12 -7.55
CA GLY A 155 14.48 -3.22 -8.42
C GLY A 155 14.79 -3.87 -9.76
N GLY A 156 15.00 -3.05 -10.78
CA GLY A 156 15.24 -3.46 -12.15
C GLY A 156 15.96 -2.39 -12.97
N VAL A 157 16.31 -2.78 -14.21
CA VAL A 157 16.99 -1.97 -15.23
C VAL A 157 16.15 -1.95 -16.50
#